data_AF-A0AAV3I5X0-F1
#
_entry.id   AF-A0AAV3I5X0-F1
#
_cell.length_a   1.000
_cell.length_b   1.000
_cell.length_c   1.000
_cell.angle_alpha   90.00
_cell.angle_beta   90.00
_cell.angle_gamma   90.00
#
_symmetry.space_group_name_H-M   'P 1'
#
loop_
_entity.id
_entity.type
_entity.pdbx_description
1 polymer ?
#
loop_
_entity_poly.entity_id
_entity_poly.type
_entity_poly.pdbx_seq_one_letter_code
_entity_poly.pdbx_strand_id
1 'polypeptide(L)'
;MKIKHEHIRMAINAWAYPDGEKVPAAEIARTYFELGMTFPELYDDSHPEALARNTQKIFRWLDKDTPDAVEKIAGSVTGDRKGNAASAGGPYAQSQL
;
A
#
# COMPACT_ATOMS: atom_id res chain seq x y z
N MET A 1 -4.11 -17.46 -7.03
CA MET A 1 -3.40 -16.89 -8.20
C MET A 1 -2.55 -15.72 -7.71
N LYS A 2 -1.30 -15.58 -8.17
CA LYS A 2 -0.51 -14.38 -7.89
C LYS A 2 -0.75 -13.38 -9.03
N ILE A 3 -1.16 -12.16 -8.69
CA ILE A 3 -1.29 -11.08 -9.68
C ILE A 3 0.13 -10.72 -10.15
N LYS A 4 0.34 -10.58 -11.46
CA LYS A 4 1.64 -10.17 -12.01
C LYS A 4 1.87 -8.68 -11.72
N HIS A 5 3.10 -8.33 -11.30
CA HIS A 5 3.52 -6.95 -11.05
C HIS A 5 3.20 -6.01 -12.22
N GLU A 6 3.45 -6.46 -13.45
CA GLU A 6 3.14 -5.71 -14.67
C GLU A 6 1.66 -5.32 -14.78
N HIS A 7 0.73 -6.20 -14.42
CA HIS A 7 -0.70 -5.89 -14.44
C HIS A 7 -1.08 -4.87 -13.36
N ILE A 8 -0.42 -4.94 -12.19
CA ILE A 8 -0.60 -3.94 -11.14
C ILE A 8 -0.08 -2.58 -11.60
N ARG A 9 1.11 -2.54 -12.24
CA ARG A 9 1.67 -1.34 -12.88
C ARG A 9 0.70 -0.73 -13.88
N MET A 10 0.18 -1.52 -14.80
CA MET A 10 -0.78 -1.05 -15.80
C MET A 10 -2.05 -0.46 -15.15
N ALA A 11 -2.62 -1.15 -14.15
CA ALA A 11 -3.83 -0.70 -13.48
C ALA A 11 -3.63 0.61 -12.70
N ILE A 12 -2.53 0.71 -11.95
CA ILE A 12 -2.23 1.92 -11.16
C ILE A 12 -1.89 3.11 -12.07
N ASN A 13 -1.15 2.89 -13.16
CA ASN A 13 -0.87 3.95 -14.13
C ASN A 13 -2.13 4.42 -14.85
N ALA A 14 -3.04 3.51 -15.20
CA ALA A 14 -4.34 3.88 -15.76
C ALA A 14 -5.20 4.68 -14.78
N TRP A 15 -5.15 4.34 -13.48
CA TRP A 15 -5.83 5.08 -12.42
C TRP A 15 -5.20 6.46 -12.18
N ALA A 16 -3.88 6.59 -12.28
CA ALA A 16 -3.18 7.86 -12.14
C ALA A 16 -3.39 8.82 -13.32
N TYR A 17 -3.72 8.29 -14.51
CA TYR A 17 -3.82 9.09 -15.75
C TYR A 17 -4.74 10.32 -15.68
N PRO A 18 -5.99 10.24 -15.15
CA PRO A 18 -6.89 11.39 -15.13
C PRO A 18 -6.48 12.48 -14.13
N ASP A 19 -6.12 12.11 -12.89
CA ASP A 19 -6.04 13.02 -11.75
C ASP A 19 -4.64 13.08 -11.08
N GLY A 20 -3.69 12.34 -11.64
CA GLY A 20 -2.32 12.24 -11.18
C GLY A 20 -2.07 11.16 -10.12
N GLU A 21 -0.79 10.87 -9.89
CA GLU A 21 -0.28 9.80 -9.02
C GLU A 21 -0.73 9.89 -7.55
N LYS A 22 -1.08 11.09 -7.08
CA LYS A 22 -1.49 11.31 -5.68
C LYS A 22 -2.82 10.64 -5.37
N VAL A 23 -3.73 10.51 -6.34
CA VAL A 23 -5.04 9.88 -6.15
C VAL A 23 -4.91 8.39 -5.78
N PRO A 24 -4.25 7.55 -6.60
CA PRO A 24 -4.02 6.16 -6.22
C PRO A 24 -3.18 6.04 -4.94
N ALA A 25 -2.18 6.89 -4.74
CA ALA A 25 -1.33 6.83 -3.54
C ALA A 25 -2.10 7.12 -2.24
N ALA A 26 -3.02 8.09 -2.25
CA ALA A 26 -3.85 8.42 -1.09
C ALA A 26 -4.79 7.26 -0.72
N GLU A 27 -5.46 6.69 -1.73
CA GLU A 27 -6.42 5.60 -1.54
C GLU A 27 -5.74 4.28 -1.12
N ILE A 28 -4.56 3.98 -1.68
CA ILE A 28 -3.73 2.85 -1.25
C ILE A 28 -3.31 3.05 0.21
N ALA A 29 -2.79 4.23 0.58
CA ALA A 29 -2.37 4.50 1.96
C ALA A 29 -3.53 4.41 2.95
N ARG A 30 -4.70 4.98 2.62
CA ARG A 30 -5.90 4.88 3.47
C ARG A 30 -6.27 3.42 3.73
N THR A 31 -6.45 2.65 2.65
CA THR A 31 -6.83 1.23 2.74
C THR A 31 -5.78 0.41 3.49
N TYR A 32 -4.50 0.69 3.25
CA TYR A 32 -3.38 0.05 3.92
C TYR A 32 -3.46 0.19 5.45
N PHE A 33 -3.72 1.41 5.95
CA PHE A 33 -3.87 1.64 7.39
C PHE A 33 -5.20 1.14 7.96
N GLU A 34 -6.30 1.23 7.20
CA GLU A 34 -7.60 0.63 7.57
C GLU A 34 -7.50 -0.89 7.79
N LEU A 35 -6.68 -1.57 6.98
CA LEU A 35 -6.43 -3.01 7.09
C LEU A 35 -5.36 -3.36 8.14
N GLY A 36 -4.82 -2.38 8.86
CA GLY A 36 -3.79 -2.58 9.89
C GLY A 36 -2.48 -3.13 9.32
N MET A 37 -2.17 -2.82 8.06
CA MET A 37 -0.98 -3.33 7.40
C MET A 37 0.27 -2.62 7.89
N THR A 38 1.37 -3.38 7.99
CA THR A 38 2.66 -2.88 8.48
C THR A 38 3.80 -3.08 7.49
N PHE A 39 3.54 -3.78 6.37
CA PHE A 39 4.48 -3.94 5.28
C PHE A 39 3.84 -3.73 3.89
N PRO A 40 4.50 -2.98 2.98
CA PRO A 40 5.73 -2.21 3.21
C PRO A 40 5.44 -0.93 3.97
N GLU A 41 6.43 -0.42 4.70
CA GLU A 41 6.27 0.81 5.50
C GLU A 41 5.78 1.99 4.65
N LEU A 42 4.60 2.51 4.99
CA LEU A 42 4.03 3.77 4.52
C LEU A 42 3.94 4.77 5.68
N TYR A 43 3.82 6.04 5.36
CA TYR A 43 3.65 7.12 6.34
C TYR A 43 2.16 7.38 6.58
N ASP A 44 1.75 7.42 7.84
CA ASP A 44 0.39 7.83 8.22
C ASP A 44 0.25 9.35 8.28
N ASP A 45 -0.96 9.84 8.56
CA ASP A 45 -1.28 11.27 8.58
C ASP A 45 -0.56 12.06 9.69
N SER A 46 0.16 11.39 10.60
CA SER A 46 1.03 12.09 11.57
C SER A 46 2.28 12.68 10.91
N HIS A 47 2.67 12.18 9.73
CA HIS A 47 3.83 12.68 9.02
C HIS A 47 3.44 13.89 8.13
N PRO A 48 4.11 15.06 8.25
CA PRO A 48 3.74 16.29 7.54
C PRO A 48 3.84 16.24 6.01
N GLU A 49 4.31 15.12 5.45
CA GLU A 49 4.50 14.90 4.01
C GLU A 49 4.04 13.49 3.59
N ALA A 50 3.16 12.87 4.37
CA ALA A 50 2.77 11.47 4.21
C ALA A 50 2.38 11.13 2.77
N LEU A 51 1.47 11.92 2.19
CA LEU A 51 1.00 11.72 0.82
C LEU A 51 2.12 11.81 -0.21
N ALA A 52 2.96 12.85 -0.14
CA ALA A 52 4.04 13.04 -1.12
C ALA A 52 5.07 11.91 -1.04
N ARG A 53 5.44 11.48 0.17
CA ARG A 53 6.39 10.38 0.39
C ARG A 53 5.83 9.03 0.00
N ASN A 54 4.55 8.77 0.30
CA ASN A 54 3.88 7.54 -0.11
C ASN A 54 3.74 7.48 -1.63
N THR A 55 3.37 8.59 -2.28
CA THR A 55 3.33 8.68 -3.75
C THR A 55 4.68 8.31 -4.35
N GLN A 56 5.76 8.96 -3.90
CA GLN A 56 7.11 8.65 -4.39
C GLN A 56 7.50 7.19 -4.14
N LYS A 57 7.24 6.65 -2.94
CA LYS A 57 7.57 5.26 -2.59
C LYS A 57 6.86 4.28 -3.52
N ILE A 58 5.54 4.41 -3.65
CA ILE A 58 4.67 3.50 -4.42
C ILE A 58 5.09 3.51 -5.89
N PHE A 59 5.17 4.68 -6.53
CA PHE A 59 5.50 4.76 -7.96
C PHE A 59 6.95 4.33 -8.24
N ARG A 60 7.89 4.60 -7.32
CA ARG A 60 9.27 4.09 -7.43
C ARG A 60 9.34 2.56 -7.40
N TRP A 61 8.49 1.88 -6.62
CA TRP A 61 8.42 0.42 -6.61
C TRP A 61 7.65 -0.10 -7.83
N LEU A 62 6.64 0.63 -8.27
CA LEU A 62 5.88 0.29 -9.46
C LEU A 62 6.77 0.24 -10.71
N ASP A 63 7.68 1.21 -10.87
CA ASP A 63 8.57 1.32 -12.03
C ASP A 63 9.70 0.27 -12.05
N LYS A 64 9.99 -0.37 -10.92
CA LYS A 64 11.09 -1.34 -10.82
C LYS A 64 10.57 -2.77 -10.90
N ASP A 65 11.32 -3.62 -11.58
CA ASP A 65 11.07 -5.08 -11.65
C ASP A 65 12.00 -5.88 -10.72
N THR A 66 12.65 -5.22 -9.75
CA THR A 66 13.47 -5.92 -8.75
C THR A 66 12.58 -6.75 -7.81
N PRO A 67 13.04 -7.89 -7.28
CA PRO A 67 12.25 -8.72 -6.37
C PRO A 67 11.70 -7.94 -5.16
N ASP A 68 12.49 -7.03 -4.60
CA ASP A 68 12.10 -6.12 -3.52
C ASP A 68 10.94 -5.19 -3.92
N ALA A 69 10.97 -4.62 -5.13
CA ALA A 69 9.93 -3.72 -5.60
C ALA A 69 8.61 -4.46 -5.87
N VAL A 70 8.71 -5.67 -6.45
CA VAL A 70 7.57 -6.56 -6.67
C VAL A 70 6.91 -6.96 -5.34
N GLU A 71 7.72 -7.33 -4.35
CA GLU A 71 7.23 -7.70 -3.01
C GLU A 71 6.55 -6.53 -2.31
N LYS A 72 7.12 -5.31 -2.41
CA LYS A 72 6.53 -4.11 -1.81
C LYS A 72 5.23 -3.69 -2.47
N ILE A 73 5.14 -3.72 -3.81
CA ILE A 73 3.88 -3.43 -4.50
C ILE A 73 2.81 -4.46 -4.16
N ALA A 74 3.14 -5.76 -4.19
CA ALA A 74 2.20 -6.79 -3.76
C ALA A 74 1.75 -6.55 -2.32
N GLY A 75 2.69 -6.25 -1.42
CA GLY A 75 2.41 -5.90 -0.03
C GLY A 75 1.46 -4.72 0.08
N SER A 76 1.72 -3.59 -0.59
CA SER A 76 0.89 -2.38 -0.50
C SER A 76 -0.54 -2.53 -1.02
N VAL A 77 -0.78 -3.35 -2.04
CA VAL A 77 -2.07 -3.35 -2.76
C VAL A 77 -2.90 -4.61 -2.61
N THR A 78 -2.30 -5.74 -2.20
CA THR A 78 -3.02 -7.02 -2.11
C THR A 78 -3.30 -7.46 -0.68
N GLY A 79 -2.72 -6.79 0.32
CA GLY A 79 -2.90 -7.17 1.71
C GLY A 79 -2.48 -8.62 1.95
N ASP A 80 -1.30 -9.01 1.47
CA ASP A 80 -0.83 -10.39 1.58
C ASP A 80 -0.74 -10.75 3.09
N ARG A 81 -1.66 -11.60 3.54
CA ARG A 81 -1.93 -11.94 4.96
C ARG A 81 -0.79 -12.65 5.69
N LYS A 82 0.44 -12.59 5.17
CA LYS A 82 1.61 -13.19 5.81
C LYS A 82 2.13 -12.33 6.97
N GLY A 83 1.80 -11.04 7.01
CA GLY A 83 2.18 -10.12 8.09
C GLY A 83 1.16 -9.95 9.23
N ASN A 84 -0.12 -10.30 9.03
CA ASN A 84 -1.20 -10.08 10.01
C ASN A 84 -1.28 -11.17 11.11
N ALA A 85 -0.31 -12.09 11.18
CA ALA A 85 -0.29 -13.10 12.24
C ALA A 85 0.40 -12.62 13.53
N ALA A 86 1.04 -11.43 13.52
CA ALA A 86 1.90 -10.99 14.63
C ALA A 86 1.41 -9.76 15.41
N SER A 87 0.30 -9.12 15.02
CA SER A 87 -0.17 -7.88 15.66
C SER A 87 -1.68 -7.84 15.89
N ALA A 88 -2.26 -8.96 16.33
CA ALA A 88 -3.57 -8.97 16.98
C ALA A 88 -3.48 -8.25 18.34
N GLY A 89 -3.41 -6.92 18.29
CA GLY A 89 -3.31 -6.02 19.44
C GLY A 89 -3.52 -4.56 19.08
N GLY A 90 -4.20 -4.28 17.97
CA GLY A 90 -4.56 -2.92 17.56
C GLY A 90 -5.76 -2.38 18.34
N PRO A 91 -5.85 -1.05 18.57
CA PRO A 91 -6.76 -0.42 19.53
C PRO A 91 -8.26 -0.42 19.13
N TYR A 92 -8.65 -1.20 18.12
CA TYR A 92 -10.05 -1.37 17.71
C TYR A 92 -10.63 -2.75 18.07
N ALA A 93 -10.06 -3.44 19.06
CA ALA A 93 -10.71 -4.57 19.72
C ALA A 93 -11.80 -4.07 20.68
N GLN A 94 -12.91 -3.58 20.13
CA GLN A 94 -14.12 -3.31 20.91
C GLN A 94 -15.15 -4.44 20.73
N SER A 95 -15.43 -5.06 21.87
CA SER A 95 -16.76 -5.45 22.34
C SER A 95 -17.39 -6.72 21.78
N GLN A 96 -17.08 -7.86 22.41
CA GLN A 96 -18.08 -8.89 22.68
C GLN A 96 -18.00 -9.31 24.15
N LEU A 97 -18.79 -8.60 24.97
CA LEU A 97 -19.46 -9.14 26.15
C LEU A 97 -20.95 -8.94 25.93
#